data_AF-F9DRT4-F1
#
_entry.id   AF-F9DRT4-F1
#
_cell.length_a   1.000
_cell.length_b   1.000
_cell.length_c   1.000
_cell.angle_alpha   90.00
_cell.angle_beta   90.00
_cell.angle_gamma   90.00
#
_symmetry.space_group_name_H-M   'P 1'
#
loop_
_entity.id
_entity.type
_entity.pdbx_description
1 polymer ?
#
loop_
_entity_poly.entity_id
_entity_poly.type
_entity_poly.pdbx_seq_one_letter_code
_entity_poly.pdbx_strand_id
1 'polypeptide(L)'
;MHIEKAIHLPDIAFVRLCNDRFGVNKGLYNTIDTFFYDRGFEEILERRKNVLVFLEYIKRTSGTKEQRVKFGSGGLSLKIEEYLKEENKIIQIMKYQSNIATTSRKRVN
;
A
#
# COMPACT_ATOMS: atom_id res chain seq x y z
N MET A 1 0.23 15.82 8.08
CA MET A 1 0.92 14.71 8.78
C MET A 1 2.35 14.68 8.28
N HIS A 2 3.34 14.53 9.15
CA HIS A 2 4.72 14.34 8.72
C HIS A 2 4.96 12.85 8.40
N ILE A 3 4.80 12.48 7.12
CA ILE A 3 4.96 11.09 6.64
C ILE A 3 6.32 10.52 7.07
N GLU A 4 7.39 11.29 6.91
CA GLU A 4 8.76 10.85 7.21
C GLU A 4 8.92 10.41 8.67
N LYS A 5 8.25 11.04 9.65
CA LYS A 5 8.30 10.57 11.04
C LYS A 5 7.37 9.38 11.30
N ALA A 6 6.22 9.34 10.61
CA ALA A 6 5.22 8.32 10.80
C ALA A 6 5.70 6.92 10.37
N ILE A 7 6.41 6.80 9.25
CA ILE A 7 6.85 5.50 8.71
C ILE A 7 7.84 4.76 9.62
N HIS A 8 8.56 5.48 10.49
CA HIS A 8 9.50 4.93 11.45
C HIS A 8 8.85 4.53 12.80
N LEU A 9 7.54 4.71 12.97
CA LEU A 9 6.86 4.27 14.18
C LEU A 9 6.97 2.74 14.35
N PRO A 10 7.00 2.22 15.59
CA PRO A 10 6.85 0.79 15.83
C PRO A 10 5.56 0.24 15.21
N ASP A 11 5.55 -1.03 14.81
CA ASP A 11 4.44 -1.64 14.05
C ASP A 11 3.06 -1.37 14.67
N ILE A 12 2.92 -1.60 15.98
CA ILE A 12 1.66 -1.37 16.70
C ILE A 12 1.25 0.10 16.64
N ALA A 13 2.21 1.03 16.79
CA ALA A 13 1.94 2.46 16.73
C ALA A 13 1.60 2.92 15.31
N PHE A 14 2.24 2.34 14.29
CA PHE A 14 1.93 2.61 12.88
C PHE A 14 0.50 2.15 12.52
N VAL A 15 0.11 0.94 12.95
CA VAL A 15 -1.24 0.42 12.73
C VAL A 15 -2.28 1.26 13.47
N ARG A 16 -2.00 1.68 14.71
CA ARG A 16 -2.86 2.60 15.47
C ARG A 16 -3.03 3.93 14.76
N LEU A 17 -1.94 4.53 14.26
CA LEU A 17 -2.00 5.75 13.45
C LEU A 17 -2.91 5.58 12.22
N CYS A 18 -2.82 4.45 11.52
CA CYS A 18 -3.68 4.15 10.38
C CYS A 18 -5.16 4.01 10.78
N ASN A 19 -5.42 3.41 11.95
CA ASN A 19 -6.74 3.28 12.51
C ASN A 19 -7.35 4.64 12.89
N ASP A 20 -6.63 5.42 13.70
CA ASP A 20 -7.13 6.68 14.26
C ASP A 20 -7.43 7.71 13.16
N ARG A 21 -6.60 7.73 12.09
CA ARG A 21 -6.71 8.76 11.05
C ARG A 21 -7.60 8.37 9.87
N PHE A 22 -7.73 7.07 9.59
CA PHE A 22 -8.39 6.56 8.37
C PHE A 22 -9.39 5.43 8.63
N GLY A 23 -9.63 5.07 9.90
CA GLY A 23 -10.55 4.00 10.28
C GLY A 23 -10.13 2.62 9.79
N VAL A 24 -8.85 2.44 9.44
CA VAL A 24 -8.30 1.17 8.93
C VAL A 24 -8.04 0.23 10.08
N ASN A 25 -8.71 -0.92 10.11
CA ASN A 25 -8.43 -1.95 11.10
C ASN A 25 -7.16 -2.74 10.74
N LYS A 26 -6.62 -3.52 11.69
CA LYS A 26 -5.39 -4.31 11.49
C LYS A 26 -5.48 -5.26 10.30
N GLY A 27 -6.62 -5.92 10.08
CA GLY A 27 -6.81 -6.85 8.97
C GLY A 27 -6.70 -6.14 7.62
N LEU A 28 -7.41 -5.03 7.46
CA LEU A 28 -7.36 -4.21 6.25
C LEU A 28 -5.98 -3.60 6.01
N TYR A 29 -5.32 -3.11 7.06
CA TYR A 29 -3.92 -2.66 6.96
C TYR A 29 -3.02 -3.77 6.41
N ASN A 30 -3.09 -4.96 7.01
CA ASN A 30 -2.28 -6.10 6.56
C ASN A 30 -2.55 -6.44 5.10
N THR A 31 -3.81 -6.43 4.66
CA THR A 31 -4.15 -6.68 3.25
C THR A 31 -3.52 -5.64 2.31
N ILE A 32 -3.54 -4.35 2.69
CA ILE A 32 -2.91 -3.29 1.89
C ILE A 32 -1.38 -3.47 1.87
N ASP A 33 -0.76 -3.74 3.03
CA ASP A 33 0.69 -3.93 3.13
C ASP A 33 1.16 -5.13 2.30
N THR A 34 0.47 -6.27 2.41
CA THR A 34 0.73 -7.47 1.59
C THR A 34 0.55 -7.16 0.10
N PHE A 35 -0.48 -6.42 -0.29
CA PHE A 35 -0.65 -6.04 -1.69
C PHE A 35 0.56 -5.26 -2.23
N PHE A 36 1.07 -4.28 -1.48
CA PHE A 36 2.28 -3.56 -1.89
C PHE A 36 3.50 -4.48 -1.93
N TYR A 37 3.67 -5.36 -0.95
CA TYR A 37 4.76 -6.34 -0.97
C TYR A 37 4.74 -7.21 -2.24
N ASP A 38 3.56 -7.75 -2.59
CA ASP A 38 3.37 -8.59 -3.78
C ASP A 38 3.61 -7.82 -5.10
N ARG A 39 3.65 -6.49 -5.06
CA ARG A 39 3.98 -5.61 -6.20
C ARG A 39 5.45 -5.18 -6.25
N GLY A 40 6.28 -5.70 -5.36
CA GLY A 40 7.73 -5.44 -5.35
C GLY A 40 8.17 -4.26 -4.48
N PHE A 41 7.29 -3.74 -3.63
CA PHE A 41 7.67 -2.78 -2.60
C PHE A 41 8.24 -3.55 -1.40
N GLU A 42 9.48 -4.03 -1.50
CA GLU A 42 10.10 -4.91 -0.49
C GLU A 42 10.54 -4.18 0.78
N GLU A 43 10.88 -2.89 0.66
CA GLU A 43 11.33 -2.07 1.78
C GLU A 43 10.14 -1.65 2.66
N ILE A 44 10.22 -1.94 3.97
CA ILE A 44 9.12 -1.67 4.92
C ILE A 44 8.76 -0.17 4.99
N LEU A 45 9.76 0.70 4.97
CA LEU A 45 9.55 2.15 5.02
C LEU A 45 8.86 2.65 3.76
N GLU A 46 9.20 2.08 2.62
CA GLU A 46 8.56 2.35 1.35
C GLU A 46 7.11 1.88 1.34
N ARG A 47 6.83 0.65 1.80
CA ARG A 47 5.44 0.16 1.93
C ARG A 47 4.62 1.04 2.85
N ARG A 48 5.15 1.40 4.01
CA ARG A 48 4.45 2.28 4.96
C ARG A 48 4.15 3.65 4.37
N LYS A 49 5.09 4.21 3.61
CA LYS A 49 4.85 5.44 2.86
C LYS A 49 3.71 5.25 1.85
N ASN A 50 3.75 4.18 1.07
CA ASN A 50 2.71 3.84 0.10
C ASN A 50 1.33 3.64 0.77
N VAL A 51 1.26 2.95 1.90
CA VAL A 51 0.04 2.79 2.70
C VAL A 51 -0.53 4.14 3.09
N LEU A 52 0.28 5.04 3.67
CA LEU A 52 -0.19 6.36 4.10
C LEU A 52 -0.70 7.21 2.94
N VAL A 53 0.06 7.26 1.84
CA VAL A 53 -0.31 8.04 0.66
C VAL A 53 -1.56 7.45 -0.02
N PHE A 54 -1.67 6.13 -0.10
CA PHE A 54 -2.87 5.45 -0.59
C PHE A 54 -4.11 5.79 0.26
N LEU A 55 -3.99 5.75 1.58
CA LEU A 55 -5.10 6.10 2.47
C LEU A 55 -5.51 7.58 2.36
N GLU A 56 -4.55 8.47 2.11
CA GLU A 56 -4.82 9.88 1.79
C GLU A 56 -5.51 10.05 0.43
N TYR A 57 -5.09 9.28 -0.57
CA TYR A 57 -5.73 9.22 -1.88
C TYR A 57 -7.20 8.77 -1.76
N ILE A 58 -7.46 7.69 -1.02
CA ILE A 58 -8.84 7.22 -0.79
C ILE A 58 -9.66 8.28 -0.07
N LYS A 59 -9.13 8.89 0.99
CA LYS A 59 -9.84 9.92 1.74
C LYS A 59 -10.23 11.12 0.85
N ARG A 60 -9.37 11.51 -0.08
CA ARG A 60 -9.66 12.57 -1.06
C ARG A 60 -10.71 12.17 -2.08
N THR A 61 -10.66 10.94 -2.59
CA THR A 61 -11.54 10.48 -3.68
C THR A 61 -12.90 9.99 -3.21
N SER A 62 -13.04 9.59 -1.94
CA SER A 62 -14.28 9.03 -1.40
C SER A 62 -15.41 10.07 -1.27
N GLY A 63 -15.11 11.37 -1.15
CA GLY A 63 -16.11 12.43 -0.94
C GLY A 63 -16.93 12.31 0.36
N THR A 64 -16.81 11.21 1.11
CA THR A 64 -17.55 10.91 2.34
C THR A 64 -16.85 11.48 3.57
N LYS A 65 -17.63 12.05 4.49
CA LYS A 65 -17.16 12.43 5.84
C LYS A 65 -16.95 11.23 6.78
N GLU A 66 -17.28 10.00 6.34
CA GLU A 66 -17.09 8.80 7.14
C GLU A 66 -15.61 8.56 7.42
N GLN A 67 -15.26 8.32 8.69
CA GLN A 67 -13.90 7.97 9.09
C GLN A 67 -13.47 6.58 8.61
N ARG A 68 -14.43 5.68 8.32
CA ARG A 68 -14.16 4.28 8.01
C ARG A 68 -14.25 4.04 6.51
N VAL A 69 -13.13 3.65 5.92
CA VAL A 69 -13.10 3.24 4.52
C VAL A 69 -13.80 1.88 4.37
N LYS A 70 -14.77 1.81 3.46
CA LYS A 70 -15.48 0.57 3.10
C LYS A 70 -15.09 0.19 1.67
N PHE A 71 -14.61 -1.02 1.50
CA PHE A 71 -14.35 -1.61 0.19
C PHE A 71 -15.35 -2.74 -0.04
N GLY A 72 -16.06 -2.71 -1.18
CA GLY A 72 -16.85 -3.87 -1.62
C GLY A 72 -15.95 -5.04 -2.01
N SER A 73 -16.54 -6.18 -2.38
CA SER A 73 -15.79 -7.35 -2.86
C SER A 73 -14.89 -6.96 -4.04
N GLY A 74 -13.58 -7.22 -3.92
CA GLY A 74 -12.57 -6.85 -4.92
C GLY A 74 -12.27 -5.35 -5.05
N GLY A 75 -13.03 -4.48 -4.38
CA GLY A 75 -12.90 -3.03 -4.51
C GLY A 75 -11.59 -2.45 -3.97
N LEU A 76 -10.95 -3.13 -3.01
CA LEU A 76 -9.66 -2.70 -2.46
C LEU A 76 -8.55 -2.81 -3.52
N SER A 77 -8.41 -3.98 -4.14
CA SER A 77 -7.38 -4.24 -5.15
C SER A 77 -7.50 -3.28 -6.33
N LEU A 78 -8.73 -3.05 -6.81
CA LEU A 78 -8.98 -2.09 -7.89
C LEU A 78 -8.53 -0.67 -7.51
N LYS A 79 -8.83 -0.23 -6.28
CA LYS A 79 -8.41 1.10 -5.82
C LYS A 79 -6.91 1.24 -5.65
N ILE A 80 -6.22 0.19 -5.22
CA ILE A 80 -4.75 0.22 -5.15
C ILE A 80 -4.16 0.30 -6.57
N GLU A 81 -4.75 -0.39 -7.55
CA GLU A 81 -4.30 -0.30 -8.95
C GLU A 81 -4.52 1.08 -9.56
N GLU A 82 -5.68 1.70 -9.32
CA GLU A 82 -5.95 3.09 -9.72
C GLU A 82 -4.90 4.03 -9.13
N TYR A 83 -4.64 3.91 -7.84
CA TYR A 83 -3.61 4.67 -7.13
C TYR A 83 -2.21 4.49 -7.74
N LEU A 84 -1.79 3.25 -8.02
CA LEU A 84 -0.47 2.96 -8.58
C LEU A 84 -0.29 3.55 -9.99
N LYS A 85 -1.37 3.61 -10.77
CA LYS A 85 -1.39 4.27 -12.09
C LYS A 85 -1.30 5.78 -11.95
N GLU A 86 -2.08 6.40 -11.08
CA GLU A 86 -2.09 7.85 -10.88
C GLU A 86 -0.75 8.39 -10.35
N GLU A 87 -0.10 7.66 -9.44
CA GLU A 87 1.22 8.02 -8.90
C GLU A 87 2.40 7.65 -9.83
N ASN A 88 2.14 7.18 -11.05
CA ASN A 88 3.14 6.74 -12.03
C ASN A 88 4.13 5.67 -11.49
N LYS A 89 3.67 4.78 -10.62
CA LYS A 89 4.51 3.73 -10.00
C LYS A 89 4.71 2.49 -10.87
N ILE A 90 4.19 2.52 -12.10
CA ILE A 90 4.21 1.41 -13.07
C ILE A 90 5.64 0.95 -13.38
N ILE A 91 6.59 1.87 -13.51
CA ILE A 91 7.99 1.55 -13.83
C ILE A 91 8.62 0.66 -12.75
N GLN A 92 8.32 0.92 -11.47
CA GLN A 92 8.85 0.14 -10.36
C GLN A 92 8.28 -1.29 -10.36
N ILE A 93 6.99 -1.44 -10.62
CA ILE A 93 6.32 -2.74 -10.72
C ILE A 93 6.89 -3.55 -11.90
N MET A 94 7.07 -2.93 -13.07
CA MET A 94 7.62 -3.60 -14.25
C MET A 94 9.07 -4.05 -14.06
N LYS A 95 9.89 -3.23 -13.36
CA LYS A 95 11.27 -3.62 -12.98
C LYS A 95 11.26 -4.85 -12.07
N TYR A 96 10.40 -4.88 -11.06
CA TYR A 96 10.26 -6.02 -10.16
C TYR A 96 9.88 -7.31 -10.90
N GLN A 97 8.84 -7.24 -11.75
CA GLN A 97 8.38 -8.39 -12.55
C GLN A 97 9.46 -8.93 -13.52
N SER A 98 10.31 -8.06 -14.05
CA SER A 98 11.42 -8.46 -14.93
C SER A 98 12.53 -9.17 -14.15
N ASN A 99 12.80 -8.73 -12.92
CA ASN A 99 13.80 -9.33 -12.03
C ASN A 99 13.39 -10.74 -11.55
N ILE A 100 12.10 -10.97 -11.24
CA ILE A 100 11.62 -12.32 -10.87
C ILE A 100 11.66 -13.30 -12.06
N ALA A 101 11.37 -12.83 -13.27
CA ALA A 101 11.38 -13.67 -14.48
C ALA A 101 12.81 -14.11 -14.86
N THR A 102 13.79 -13.23 -14.67
CA THR A 102 15.22 -13.51 -14.92
C THR A 102 15.83 -14.39 -13.82
N THR A 103 15.45 -14.19 -12.56
CA THR A 103 15.93 -15.02 -11.42
C THR A 103 15.38 -16.44 -11.48
N SER A 104 14.11 -16.61 -11.88
CA SER A 104 13.48 -17.94 -12.06
C SER A 104 14.13 -18.77 -13.17
N ARG A 105 14.70 -18.13 -14.22
CA ARG A 105 15.44 -18.83 -15.30
C ARG A 105 16.82 -19.33 -14.88
N LYS A 106 17.46 -18.72 -13.86
CA LYS A 106 18.81 -19.09 -13.40
C LYS A 106 18.84 -20.28 -12.44
N ARG A 107 17.70 -20.76 -11.93
CA ARG A 107 17.62 -21.91 -11.00
C ARG A 107 17.39 -23.26 -11.68
N VAL A 108 17.41 -23.32 -13.02
CA VAL A 108 17.14 -24.55 -13.80
C VAL A 108 18.38 -25.04 -14.56
N ASN A 109 19.57 -24.48 -14.29
CA ASN A 109 20.84 -24.96 -14.84
C ASN A 109 21.81 -25.35 -13.72
#